data_AF-A0A972V7V6-F1
#
_entry.id   AF-A0A972V7V6-F1
#
_cell.length_a   1.000
_cell.length_b   1.000
_cell.length_c   1.000
_cell.angle_alpha   90.00
_cell.angle_beta   90.00
_cell.angle_gamma   90.00
#
_symmetry.space_group_name_H-M   'P 1'
#
loop_
_entity.id
_entity.type
_entity.pdbx_description
1 polymer ?
#
loop_
_entity_poly.entity_id
_entity_poly.type
_entity_poly.pdbx_seq_one_letter_code
_entity_poly.pdbx_strand_id
1 'polypeptide(L)'
;MTLAIDRLVPYNLAVLIVYGSARIGLTPNLVSFLSGGIAFIAFVLGISLPHDQGYMPILLIYGTSQLSYVFDCADGQLARATNAMSRFGDFLDKGVDIASFTLLFGGFFAYLYRHFVAAGDSDAAVRWLLLGFLFLLARISRFAVWQRLEVELGVENAEKASGDGGGVMALKNFMDMQVSLFGMLLFPLAPDLTYALFAMQTVVLAVVYVRYFFRAKDLFDT
;
A
#
# COMPACT_ATOMS: atom_id res chain seq x y z
N MET A 1 -7.33 9.70 -9.30
CA MET A 1 -8.77 9.41 -9.09
C MET A 1 -8.92 8.43 -7.93
N THR A 2 -8.99 8.95 -6.70
CA THR A 2 -9.00 8.21 -5.42
C THR A 2 -10.38 7.61 -5.13
N LEU A 3 -10.41 6.36 -4.68
CA LEU A 3 -11.59 5.51 -4.63
C LEU A 3 -12.47 5.77 -3.40
N ALA A 4 -13.72 5.29 -3.44
CA ALA A 4 -14.76 5.66 -2.48
C ALA A 4 -14.42 5.35 -1.01
N ILE A 5 -13.56 4.35 -0.75
CA ILE A 5 -13.14 3.95 0.61
C ILE A 5 -12.07 4.91 1.15
N ASP A 6 -11.13 5.36 0.32
CA ASP A 6 -10.08 6.33 0.70
C ASP A 6 -10.67 7.67 1.15
N ARG A 7 -11.80 8.06 0.56
CA ARG A 7 -12.45 9.35 0.82
C ARG A 7 -13.17 9.41 2.17
N LEU A 8 -13.63 8.29 2.71
CA LEU A 8 -14.54 8.31 3.87
C LEU A 8 -13.80 8.41 5.21
N VAL A 9 -12.66 7.73 5.36
CA VAL A 9 -11.95 7.69 6.66
C VAL A 9 -10.55 8.29 6.55
N PRO A 10 -9.64 7.80 5.69
CA PRO A 10 -8.27 8.32 5.66
C PRO A 10 -8.18 9.77 5.21
N TYR A 11 -8.91 10.14 4.16
CA TYR A 11 -8.86 11.48 3.60
C TYR A 11 -9.35 12.55 4.60
N ASN A 12 -10.42 12.25 5.34
CA ASN A 12 -10.97 13.17 6.35
C ASN A 12 -10.04 13.33 7.55
N LEU A 13 -9.35 12.26 7.97
CA LEU A 13 -8.35 12.33 9.02
C LEU A 13 -7.09 13.07 8.56
N ALA A 14 -6.69 12.88 7.30
CA ALA A 14 -5.54 13.57 6.71
C ALA A 14 -5.72 15.09 6.73
N VAL A 15 -6.94 15.62 6.58
CA VAL A 15 -7.21 17.07 6.69
C VAL A 15 -6.78 17.64 8.05
N LEU A 16 -6.95 16.90 9.15
CA LEU A 16 -6.50 17.34 10.47
C LEU A 16 -4.98 17.45 10.53
N ILE A 17 -4.28 16.48 9.94
CA ILE A 17 -2.82 16.47 9.84
C ILE A 17 -2.33 17.62 8.95
N VAL A 18 -2.98 17.85 7.81
CA VAL A 18 -2.68 18.95 6.88
C VAL A 18 -2.82 20.29 7.59
N TYR A 19 -3.93 20.51 8.29
CA TYR A 19 -4.16 21.74 9.03
C TYR A 19 -3.12 21.97 10.12
N GLY A 20 -2.84 20.94 10.93
CA GLY A 20 -1.79 21.00 11.96
C GLY A 20 -0.43 21.30 11.37
N SER A 21 -0.03 20.56 10.34
CA SER A 21 1.25 20.68 9.64
C SER A 21 1.44 22.05 9.00
N ALA A 22 0.42 22.58 8.34
CA ALA A 22 0.43 23.92 7.77
C ALA A 22 0.58 25.01 8.85
N ARG A 23 -0.03 24.82 10.02
CA ARG A 23 0.06 25.77 11.15
C ARG A 23 1.44 25.83 11.77
N ILE A 24 2.14 24.70 11.86
CA ILE A 24 3.50 24.64 12.43
C ILE A 24 4.61 24.72 11.36
N GLY A 25 4.25 24.90 10.08
CA GLY A 25 5.19 25.09 8.98
C GLY A 25 5.96 23.82 8.56
N LEU A 26 5.39 22.62 8.74
CA LEU A 26 6.02 21.40 8.20
C LEU A 26 5.98 21.42 6.67
N THR A 27 7.04 20.92 6.06
CA THR A 27 7.11 20.71 4.62
C THR A 27 6.42 19.38 4.24
N PRO A 28 5.85 19.26 3.03
CA PRO A 28 5.27 18.01 2.54
C PRO A 28 6.26 16.83 2.63
N ASN A 29 7.50 17.05 2.21
CA ASN A 29 8.56 16.02 2.26
C ASN A 29 8.79 15.47 3.67
N LEU A 30 8.71 16.31 4.71
CA LEU A 30 8.87 15.86 6.08
C LEU A 30 7.67 15.00 6.52
N VAL A 31 6.46 15.34 6.09
CA VAL A 31 5.26 14.53 6.33
C VAL A 31 5.39 13.16 5.64
N SER A 32 5.94 13.10 4.43
CA SER A 32 6.27 11.83 3.75
C SER A 32 7.27 11.00 4.57
N PHE A 33 8.36 11.60 5.06
CA PHE A 33 9.31 10.89 5.92
C PHE A 33 8.68 10.38 7.22
N LEU A 34 7.73 11.13 7.81
CA LEU A 34 6.97 10.67 8.97
C LEU A 34 6.07 9.48 8.62
N SER A 35 5.41 9.49 7.45
CA SER A 35 4.66 8.33 6.94
C SER A 35 5.54 7.08 6.89
N GLY A 36 6.72 7.18 6.27
CA GLY A 36 7.69 6.08 6.19
C GLY A 36 8.22 5.64 7.55
N GLY A 37 8.46 6.58 8.48
CA GLY A 37 8.85 6.27 9.85
C GLY A 37 7.77 5.47 10.60
N ILE A 38 6.50 5.83 10.44
CA ILE A 38 5.38 5.10 11.02
C ILE A 38 5.25 3.71 10.38
N ALA A 39 5.48 3.60 9.06
CA ALA A 39 5.51 2.30 8.39
C ALA A 39 6.62 1.38 8.93
N PHE A 40 7.80 1.94 9.21
CA PHE A 40 8.88 1.21 9.86
C PHE A 40 8.49 0.72 11.27
N ILE A 41 7.77 1.53 12.05
CA ILE A 41 7.24 1.10 13.34
C ILE A 41 6.29 -0.10 13.17
N ALA A 42 5.37 -0.06 12.20
CA ALA A 42 4.47 -1.20 11.93
C ALA A 42 5.25 -2.48 11.58
N PHE A 43 6.33 -2.36 10.81
CA PHE A 43 7.24 -3.47 10.53
C PHE A 43 7.86 -4.04 11.81
N VAL A 44 8.42 -3.15 12.65
CA VAL A 44 9.03 -3.53 13.94
C VAL A 44 8.01 -4.22 14.85
N LEU A 45 6.77 -3.75 14.89
CA LEU A 45 5.68 -4.41 15.63
C LEU A 45 5.44 -5.84 15.12
N GLY A 46 5.41 -6.04 13.80
CA GLY A 46 5.23 -7.38 13.22
C GLY A 46 6.32 -8.39 13.61
N ILE A 47 7.58 -7.94 13.70
CA ILE A 47 8.71 -8.81 14.07
C ILE A 47 8.94 -8.92 15.59
N SER A 48 8.37 -8.02 16.39
CA SER A 48 8.67 -7.93 17.83
C SER A 48 7.51 -8.37 18.71
N LEU A 49 6.27 -8.16 18.29
CA LEU A 49 5.11 -8.49 19.13
C LEU A 49 5.00 -10.01 19.34
N PRO A 50 4.51 -10.44 20.52
CA PRO A 50 4.23 -11.84 20.81
C PRO A 50 3.05 -12.38 19.99
N HIS A 51 3.04 -13.68 19.71
CA HIS A 51 2.01 -14.34 18.88
C HIS A 51 0.86 -14.91 19.70
N ASP A 52 1.03 -15.01 21.01
CA ASP A 52 0.14 -15.65 21.97
C ASP A 52 -0.89 -14.68 22.58
N GLN A 53 -0.78 -13.38 22.31
CA GLN A 53 -1.65 -12.33 22.86
C GLN A 53 -2.99 -12.13 22.10
N GLY A 54 -3.47 -13.17 21.43
CA GLY A 54 -4.73 -13.14 20.68
C GLY A 54 -4.74 -12.08 19.57
N TYR A 55 -5.77 -11.24 19.54
CA TYR A 55 -6.01 -10.26 18.46
C TYR A 55 -5.19 -8.96 18.59
N MET A 56 -4.61 -8.70 19.77
CA MET A 56 -3.97 -7.41 20.06
C MET A 56 -2.80 -7.07 19.11
N PRO A 57 -1.89 -8.01 18.76
CA PRO A 57 -0.79 -7.71 17.86
C PRO A 57 -1.26 -7.27 16.47
N ILE A 58 -2.27 -7.94 15.93
CA ILE A 58 -2.86 -7.60 14.63
C ILE A 58 -3.51 -6.22 14.65
N LEU A 59 -4.23 -5.88 15.73
CA LEU A 59 -4.82 -4.55 15.89
C LEU A 59 -3.77 -3.44 15.94
N LEU A 60 -2.64 -3.68 16.61
CA LEU A 60 -1.53 -2.72 16.66
C LEU A 60 -0.86 -2.56 15.29
N ILE A 61 -0.52 -3.66 14.62
CA ILE A 61 0.07 -3.63 13.27
C ILE A 61 -0.88 -2.90 12.30
N TYR A 62 -2.17 -3.26 12.30
CA TYR A 62 -3.19 -2.62 11.48
C TYR A 62 -3.33 -1.12 11.81
N GLY A 63 -3.46 -0.76 13.09
CA GLY A 63 -3.66 0.61 13.52
C GLY A 63 -2.48 1.51 13.16
N THR A 64 -1.25 1.03 13.34
CA THR A 64 -0.04 1.75 12.92
C THR A 64 0.05 1.84 11.39
N SER A 65 -0.35 0.78 10.67
CA SER A 65 -0.38 0.80 9.20
C SER A 65 -1.39 1.81 8.64
N GLN A 66 -2.58 1.89 9.25
CA GLN A 66 -3.58 2.90 8.92
C GLN A 66 -3.07 4.30 9.21
N LEU A 67 -2.40 4.51 10.35
CA LEU A 67 -1.82 5.80 10.68
C LEU A 67 -0.78 6.24 9.64
N SER A 68 0.12 5.34 9.22
CA SER A 68 1.07 5.61 8.14
C SER A 68 0.33 6.03 6.86
N TYR A 69 -0.69 5.29 6.43
CA TYR A 69 -1.49 5.63 5.24
C TYR A 69 -2.19 7.00 5.34
N VAL A 70 -2.63 7.41 6.53
CA VAL A 70 -3.24 8.73 6.73
C VAL A 70 -2.21 9.86 6.56
N PHE A 71 -0.97 9.67 7.03
CA PHE A 71 0.12 10.63 6.80
C PHE A 71 0.52 10.71 5.33
N ASP A 72 0.56 9.58 4.65
CA ASP A 72 0.74 9.44 3.19
C ASP A 72 -0.35 10.21 2.41
N CYS A 73 -1.59 10.15 2.85
CA CYS A 73 -2.65 10.95 2.23
C CYS A 73 -2.49 12.46 2.52
N ALA A 74 -1.80 12.83 3.60
CA ALA A 74 -1.70 14.20 4.09
C ALA A 74 -0.58 14.99 3.40
N ASP A 75 0.54 14.38 3.02
CA ASP A 75 1.64 15.09 2.36
C ASP A 75 1.23 15.67 0.99
N GLY A 76 0.53 14.91 0.15
CA GLY A 76 0.07 15.33 -1.16
C GLY A 76 -1.06 16.35 -1.06
N GLN A 77 -1.90 16.25 -0.02
CA GLN A 77 -2.88 17.29 0.29
C GLN A 77 -2.21 18.58 0.76
N LEU A 78 -1.19 18.48 1.61
CA LEU A 78 -0.43 19.62 2.10
C LEU A 78 0.33 20.31 0.97
N ALA A 79 0.95 19.57 0.06
CA ALA A 79 1.65 20.10 -1.11
C ALA A 79 0.71 20.92 -2.01
N ARG A 80 -0.52 20.43 -2.24
CA ARG A 80 -1.56 21.17 -2.98
C ARG A 80 -2.05 22.40 -2.22
N ALA A 81 -2.29 22.28 -0.91
CA ALA A 81 -2.78 23.39 -0.09
C ALA A 81 -1.74 24.52 0.08
N THR A 82 -0.45 24.19 0.02
CA THR A 82 0.65 25.14 0.21
C THR A 82 1.34 25.55 -1.10
N ASN A 83 0.86 25.08 -2.25
CA ASN A 83 1.49 25.28 -3.57
C ASN A 83 2.98 24.87 -3.60
N ALA A 84 3.36 23.85 -2.84
CA ALA A 84 4.74 23.37 -2.69
C ALA A 84 5.07 22.15 -3.56
N MET A 85 4.30 21.92 -4.63
CA MET A 85 4.51 20.81 -5.58
C MET A 85 5.89 20.95 -6.26
N SER A 86 6.67 19.87 -6.30
CA SER A 86 7.99 19.86 -6.93
C SER A 86 8.34 18.49 -7.50
N ARG A 87 9.14 18.45 -8.57
CA ARG A 87 9.58 17.18 -9.19
C ARG A 87 10.36 16.28 -8.24
N PHE A 88 11.13 16.88 -7.33
CA PHE A 88 11.85 16.12 -6.30
C PHE A 88 10.90 15.56 -5.25
N GLY A 89 9.89 16.34 -4.84
CA GLY A 89 8.81 15.87 -3.96
C GLY A 89 8.08 14.67 -4.57
N ASP A 90 7.69 14.75 -5.85
CA ASP A 90 7.01 13.66 -6.55
C ASP A 90 7.88 12.39 -6.67
N PHE A 91 9.20 12.52 -6.77
CA PHE A 91 10.12 11.38 -6.76
C PHE A 91 10.26 10.78 -5.36
N LEU A 92 10.40 11.63 -4.35
CA LEU A 92 10.54 11.22 -2.95
C LEU A 92 9.27 10.50 -2.47
N ASP A 93 8.10 11.07 -2.74
CA ASP A 93 6.77 10.52 -2.45
C ASP A 93 6.66 9.07 -2.95
N LYS A 94 6.87 8.87 -4.25
CA LYS A 94 6.86 7.52 -4.85
C LYS A 94 7.88 6.57 -4.23
N GLY A 95 9.07 7.05 -3.87
CA GLY A 95 10.10 6.24 -3.22
C GLY A 95 9.71 5.82 -1.80
N VAL A 96 9.13 6.75 -1.05
CA VAL A 96 8.60 6.53 0.29
C VAL A 96 7.40 5.60 0.24
N ASP A 97 6.46 5.75 -0.70
CA ASP A 97 5.33 4.84 -0.91
C ASP A 97 5.80 3.38 -1.01
N ILE A 98 6.84 3.15 -1.82
CA ILE A 98 7.38 1.80 -2.02
C ILE A 98 7.93 1.23 -0.73
N ALA A 99 8.74 2.04 -0.03
CA ALA A 99 9.29 1.64 1.24
C ALA A 99 8.18 1.37 2.27
N SER A 100 7.21 2.28 2.37
CA SER A 100 6.08 2.20 3.29
C SER A 100 5.28 0.93 3.07
N PHE A 101 4.75 0.67 1.87
CA PHE A 101 3.96 -0.56 1.68
C PHE A 101 4.81 -1.82 1.92
N THR A 102 6.09 -1.80 1.55
CA THR A 102 6.98 -2.96 1.75
C THR A 102 7.16 -3.24 3.24
N LEU A 103 7.34 -2.20 4.06
CA LEU A 103 7.46 -2.30 5.50
C LEU A 103 6.14 -2.74 6.14
N LEU A 104 5.01 -2.13 5.77
CA LEU A 104 3.69 -2.44 6.32
C LEU A 104 3.31 -3.92 6.11
N PHE A 105 3.32 -4.37 4.85
CA PHE A 105 2.96 -5.76 4.54
C PHE A 105 4.07 -6.73 4.89
N GLY A 106 5.34 -6.35 4.77
CA GLY A 106 6.47 -7.15 5.23
C GLY A 106 6.39 -7.47 6.72
N GLY A 107 6.00 -6.48 7.54
CA GLY A 107 5.77 -6.66 8.97
C GLY A 107 4.64 -7.62 9.26
N PHE A 108 3.51 -7.44 8.57
CA PHE A 108 2.35 -8.33 8.70
C PHE A 108 2.69 -9.78 8.31
N PHE A 109 3.31 -10.02 7.16
CA PHE A 109 3.69 -11.38 6.76
C PHE A 109 4.79 -11.98 7.64
N ALA A 110 5.71 -11.17 8.17
CA ALA A 110 6.68 -11.63 9.15
C ALA A 110 6.02 -12.05 10.47
N TYR A 111 4.99 -11.32 10.92
CA TYR A 111 4.16 -11.73 12.05
C TYR A 111 3.49 -13.08 11.77
N LEU A 112 2.82 -13.23 10.63
CA LEU A 112 2.13 -14.49 10.26
C LEU A 112 3.09 -15.68 10.19
N TYR A 113 4.25 -15.52 9.55
CA TYR A 113 5.28 -16.56 9.52
C TYR A 113 5.64 -17.02 10.94
N ARG A 114 5.97 -16.07 11.83
CA ARG A 114 6.35 -16.39 13.20
C ARG A 114 5.19 -16.99 14.00
N HIS A 115 3.95 -16.55 13.77
CA HIS A 115 2.74 -17.09 14.39
C HIS A 115 2.56 -18.58 14.07
N PHE A 116 2.65 -18.97 12.79
CA PHE A 116 2.50 -20.37 12.39
C PHE A 116 3.69 -21.25 12.80
N VAL A 117 4.91 -20.71 12.80
CA VAL A 117 6.08 -21.40 13.38
C VAL A 117 5.85 -21.70 14.86
N ALA A 118 5.36 -20.72 15.63
CA ALA A 118 5.07 -20.91 17.06
C ALA A 118 3.93 -21.91 17.31
N ALA A 119 2.95 -21.99 16.40
CA ALA A 119 1.87 -22.97 16.44
C ALA A 119 2.29 -24.39 16.01
N GLY A 120 3.53 -24.58 15.53
CA GLY A 120 4.03 -25.86 15.04
C GLY A 120 3.61 -26.21 13.60
N ASP A 121 2.97 -25.30 12.88
CA ASP A 121 2.52 -25.50 11.49
C ASP A 121 3.54 -24.88 10.52
N SER A 122 4.61 -25.65 10.25
CA SER A 122 5.69 -25.21 9.36
C SER A 122 5.22 -25.03 7.91
N ASP A 123 4.24 -25.83 7.46
CA ASP A 123 3.72 -25.75 6.10
C ASP A 123 2.88 -24.49 5.89
N ALA A 124 2.04 -24.11 6.87
CA ALA A 124 1.36 -22.82 6.86
C ALA A 124 2.36 -21.67 6.90
N ALA A 125 3.37 -21.72 7.77
CA ALA A 125 4.40 -20.67 7.85
C ALA A 125 5.08 -20.42 6.50
N VAL A 126 5.51 -21.47 5.80
CA VAL A 126 6.12 -21.37 4.47
C VAL A 126 5.13 -20.82 3.45
N ARG A 127 3.87 -21.29 3.44
CA ARG A 127 2.83 -20.79 2.53
C ARG A 127 2.58 -19.29 2.70
N TRP A 128 2.50 -18.80 3.94
CA TRP A 128 2.32 -17.38 4.23
C TRP A 128 3.55 -16.55 3.87
N LEU A 129 4.75 -17.08 4.09
CA LEU A 129 5.99 -16.43 3.67
C LEU A 129 6.07 -16.27 2.14
N LEU A 130 5.77 -17.33 1.39
CA LEU A 130 5.75 -17.31 -0.07
C LEU A 130 4.67 -16.37 -0.60
N LEU A 131 3.47 -16.41 -0.02
CA LEU A 131 2.40 -15.48 -0.38
C LEU A 131 2.83 -14.03 -0.13
N GLY A 132 3.43 -13.74 1.02
CA GLY A 132 3.93 -12.41 1.35
C GLY A 132 4.99 -11.92 0.38
N PHE A 133 5.95 -12.78 0.04
CA PHE A 133 6.98 -12.47 -0.94
C PHE A 133 6.37 -12.14 -2.32
N LEU A 134 5.46 -12.98 -2.82
CA LEU A 134 4.80 -12.77 -4.11
C LEU A 134 3.89 -11.54 -4.11
N PHE A 135 3.18 -11.29 -3.01
CA PHE A 135 2.34 -10.11 -2.83
C PHE A 135 3.19 -8.82 -2.89
N LEU A 136 4.31 -8.78 -2.16
CA LEU A 136 5.25 -7.67 -2.19
C LEU A 136 5.85 -7.47 -3.58
N LEU A 137 6.27 -8.54 -4.24
CA LEU A 137 6.80 -8.49 -5.61
C LEU A 137 5.77 -7.90 -6.59
N ALA A 138 4.52 -8.38 -6.51
CA ALA A 138 3.41 -7.86 -7.31
C ALA A 138 3.15 -6.38 -7.03
N ARG A 139 3.21 -5.94 -5.77
CA ARG A 139 3.06 -4.52 -5.39
C ARG A 139 4.22 -3.66 -5.88
N ILE A 140 5.47 -4.11 -5.76
CA ILE A 140 6.66 -3.39 -6.27
C ILE A 140 6.58 -3.26 -7.79
N SER A 141 6.09 -4.28 -8.50
CA SER A 141 5.97 -4.23 -9.96
C SER A 141 5.07 -3.09 -10.47
N ARG A 142 4.10 -2.63 -9.65
CA ARG A 142 3.29 -1.43 -9.93
C ARG A 142 4.17 -0.22 -10.22
N PHE A 143 5.20 0.00 -9.42
CA PHE A 143 6.08 1.14 -9.56
C PHE A 143 6.87 1.07 -10.87
N ALA A 144 7.41 -0.10 -11.20
CA ALA A 144 8.13 -0.29 -12.46
C ALA A 144 7.24 -0.06 -13.68
N VAL A 145 6.00 -0.56 -13.66
CA VAL A 145 5.01 -0.31 -14.72
C VAL A 145 4.67 1.18 -14.80
N TRP A 146 4.45 1.84 -13.66
CA TRP A 146 4.11 3.25 -13.62
C TRP A 146 5.22 4.15 -14.17
N GLN A 147 6.46 3.94 -13.73
CA GLN A 147 7.62 4.69 -14.20
C GLN A 147 7.77 4.56 -15.72
N ARG A 148 7.58 3.36 -16.24
CA ARG A 148 7.61 3.13 -17.69
C ARG A 148 6.50 3.89 -18.41
N LEU A 149 5.25 3.80 -17.94
CA LEU A 149 4.13 4.53 -18.52
C LEU A 149 4.36 6.05 -18.48
N GLU A 150 4.91 6.57 -17.39
CA GLU A 150 5.24 8.00 -17.24
C GLU A 150 6.30 8.46 -18.25
N VAL A 151 7.30 7.62 -18.52
CA VAL A 151 8.34 7.89 -19.54
C VAL A 151 7.80 7.79 -20.97
N GLU A 152 6.94 6.80 -21.26
CA GLU A 152 6.43 6.55 -22.63
C GLU A 152 5.27 7.48 -23.01
N LEU A 153 4.32 7.75 -22.10
CA LEU A 153 3.09 8.48 -22.39
C LEU A 153 3.14 9.95 -21.92
N GLY A 154 4.06 10.28 -21.01
CA GLY A 154 3.96 11.49 -20.19
C GLY A 154 2.91 11.35 -19.07
N VAL A 155 3.03 12.19 -18.04
CA VAL A 155 2.26 12.09 -16.78
C VAL A 155 0.74 12.08 -17.01
N GLU A 156 0.19 13.05 -17.77
CA GLU A 156 -1.26 13.16 -17.98
C GLU A 156 -1.88 11.96 -18.71
N ASN A 157 -1.16 11.41 -19.69
CA ASN A 157 -1.64 10.27 -20.47
C ASN A 157 -1.42 8.95 -19.73
N ALA A 158 -0.37 8.83 -18.91
CA ALA A 158 -0.18 7.70 -18.01
C ALA A 158 -1.33 7.60 -16.98
N GLU A 159 -1.78 8.72 -16.43
CA GLU A 159 -2.95 8.75 -15.55
C GLU A 159 -4.22 8.28 -16.25
N LYS A 160 -4.49 8.74 -17.47
CA LYS A 160 -5.64 8.32 -18.29
C LYS A 160 -5.58 6.86 -18.72
N ALA A 161 -4.41 6.39 -19.17
CA ALA A 161 -4.19 5.00 -19.58
C ALA A 161 -4.33 4.02 -18.40
N SER A 162 -3.97 4.47 -17.19
CA SER A 162 -4.29 3.71 -15.99
C SER A 162 -5.80 3.73 -15.70
N GLY A 163 -6.54 4.76 -16.11
CA GLY A 163 -7.89 5.17 -15.70
C GLY A 163 -9.08 4.57 -16.45
N ASP A 164 -8.95 4.23 -17.74
CA ASP A 164 -10.12 3.98 -18.61
C ASP A 164 -10.54 2.50 -18.71
N GLY A 165 -11.70 2.20 -18.11
CA GLY A 165 -12.48 0.97 -18.33
C GLY A 165 -13.40 0.64 -17.15
N GLY A 166 -14.72 0.55 -17.35
CA GLY A 166 -15.69 0.29 -16.27
C GLY A 166 -15.43 -0.99 -15.46
N GLY A 167 -14.92 -2.06 -16.08
CA GLY A 167 -14.45 -3.27 -15.39
C GLY A 167 -13.10 -3.12 -14.68
N VAL A 168 -12.27 -2.16 -15.12
CA VAL A 168 -10.98 -1.80 -14.49
C VAL A 168 -11.22 -1.08 -13.16
N MET A 169 -12.33 -0.35 -13.01
CA MET A 169 -12.63 0.38 -11.78
C MET A 169 -12.93 -0.56 -10.59
N ALA A 170 -13.74 -1.61 -10.77
CA ALA A 170 -13.98 -2.60 -9.72
C ALA A 170 -12.70 -3.38 -9.36
N LEU A 171 -11.87 -3.70 -10.36
CA LEU A 171 -10.58 -4.35 -10.16
C LEU A 171 -9.60 -3.47 -9.40
N LYS A 172 -9.57 -2.17 -9.71
CA LYS A 172 -8.80 -1.15 -8.97
C LYS A 172 -9.26 -1.05 -7.52
N ASN A 173 -10.57 -1.03 -7.26
CA ASN A 173 -11.12 -1.03 -5.90
C ASN A 173 -10.67 -2.24 -5.11
N PHE A 174 -10.67 -3.41 -5.74
CA PHE A 174 -10.23 -4.64 -5.10
C PHE A 174 -8.72 -4.66 -4.81
N MET A 175 -7.93 -4.07 -5.72
CA MET A 175 -6.47 -3.91 -5.59
C MET A 175 -6.06 -2.76 -4.67
N ASP A 176 -7.02 -2.00 -4.15
CA ASP A 176 -6.74 -0.84 -3.33
C ASP A 176 -5.94 -1.24 -2.07
N MET A 177 -5.09 -0.32 -1.62
CA MET A 177 -4.26 -0.56 -0.43
C MET A 177 -5.14 -0.79 0.80
N GLN A 178 -6.28 -0.09 0.89
CA GLN A 178 -7.19 -0.22 2.01
C GLN A 178 -7.82 -1.61 2.11
N VAL A 179 -8.17 -2.24 0.98
CA VAL A 179 -8.71 -3.60 1.01
C VAL A 179 -7.69 -4.58 1.60
N SER A 180 -6.40 -4.43 1.25
CA SER A 180 -5.34 -5.25 1.83
C SER A 180 -5.13 -4.95 3.33
N LEU A 181 -5.20 -3.68 3.75
CA LEU A 181 -5.08 -3.31 5.17
C LEU A 181 -6.26 -3.87 5.99
N PHE A 182 -7.50 -3.70 5.55
CA PHE A 182 -8.67 -4.30 6.22
C PHE A 182 -8.61 -5.83 6.21
N GLY A 183 -8.04 -6.43 5.16
CA GLY A 183 -7.79 -7.86 5.08
C GLY A 183 -6.95 -8.42 6.23
N MET A 184 -6.07 -7.61 6.83
CA MET A 184 -5.28 -8.01 8.00
C MET A 184 -6.17 -8.32 9.22
N LEU A 185 -7.26 -7.57 9.40
CA LEU A 185 -8.19 -7.74 10.52
C LEU A 185 -9.00 -9.04 10.44
N LEU A 186 -9.15 -9.59 9.24
CA LEU A 186 -9.84 -10.87 9.03
C LEU A 186 -9.01 -12.05 9.53
N PHE A 187 -7.68 -11.91 9.62
CA PHE A 187 -6.77 -13.03 9.88
C PHE A 187 -7.16 -13.86 11.11
N PRO A 188 -7.40 -13.26 12.28
CA PRO A 188 -7.60 -14.07 13.47
C PRO A 188 -9.04 -14.62 13.59
N LEU A 189 -9.97 -14.17 12.73
CA LEU A 189 -11.34 -14.71 12.64
C LEU A 189 -11.47 -15.78 11.55
N ALA A 190 -10.78 -15.60 10.43
CA ALA A 190 -10.90 -16.43 9.23
C ALA A 190 -9.56 -16.46 8.47
N PRO A 191 -8.54 -17.19 8.97
CA PRO A 191 -7.20 -17.19 8.39
C PRO A 191 -7.19 -17.68 6.93
N ASP A 192 -8.01 -18.67 6.60
CA ASP A 192 -8.13 -19.19 5.22
C ASP A 192 -8.74 -18.15 4.27
N LEU A 193 -9.72 -17.36 4.75
CA LEU A 193 -10.32 -16.29 3.96
C LEU A 193 -9.32 -15.15 3.74
N THR A 194 -8.54 -14.79 4.76
CA THR A 194 -7.45 -13.82 4.63
C THR A 194 -6.40 -14.32 3.63
N TYR A 195 -6.02 -15.60 3.70
CA TYR A 195 -5.09 -16.19 2.74
C TYR A 195 -5.63 -16.08 1.32
N ALA A 196 -6.88 -16.50 1.10
CA ALA A 196 -7.53 -16.44 -0.20
C ALA A 196 -7.63 -15.00 -0.74
N LEU A 197 -7.93 -14.02 0.12
CA LEU A 197 -7.97 -12.60 -0.25
C LEU A 197 -6.60 -12.12 -0.75
N PHE A 198 -5.54 -12.32 0.02
CA PHE A 198 -4.18 -11.89 -0.35
C PHE A 198 -3.64 -12.66 -1.56
N ALA A 199 -3.96 -13.95 -1.69
CA ALA A 199 -3.59 -14.75 -2.86
C ALA A 199 -4.30 -14.24 -4.12
N MET A 200 -5.61 -13.99 -4.04
CA MET A 200 -6.39 -13.42 -5.14
C MET A 200 -5.87 -12.03 -5.53
N GLN A 201 -5.61 -11.16 -4.56
CA GLN A 201 -5.00 -9.85 -4.83
C GLN A 201 -3.64 -9.98 -5.51
N THR A 202 -2.78 -10.89 -5.06
CA THR A 202 -1.48 -11.16 -5.70
C THR A 202 -1.64 -11.56 -7.16
N VAL A 203 -2.52 -12.52 -7.46
CA VAL A 203 -2.77 -12.98 -8.83
C VAL A 203 -3.32 -11.86 -9.70
N VAL A 204 -4.31 -11.11 -9.20
CA VAL A 204 -4.91 -9.99 -9.92
C VAL A 204 -3.86 -8.91 -10.20
N LEU A 205 -3.08 -8.51 -9.20
CA LEU A 205 -2.00 -7.53 -9.35
C LEU A 205 -0.98 -7.98 -10.41
N ALA A 206 -0.52 -9.23 -10.32
CA ALA A 206 0.42 -9.80 -11.27
C ALA A 206 -0.13 -9.78 -12.71
N VAL A 207 -1.36 -10.27 -12.92
CA VAL A 207 -2.00 -10.29 -14.25
C VAL A 207 -2.17 -8.88 -14.80
N VAL A 208 -2.62 -7.94 -13.98
CA VAL A 208 -2.84 -6.55 -14.38
C VAL A 208 -1.53 -5.88 -14.78
N TYR A 209 -0.48 -5.99 -13.96
CA TYR A 209 0.80 -5.34 -14.23
C TYR A 209 1.56 -6.00 -15.37
N VAL A 210 1.50 -7.33 -15.51
CA VAL A 210 2.00 -8.04 -16.69
C VAL A 210 1.29 -7.53 -17.95
N ARG A 211 -0.04 -7.43 -17.93
CA ARG A 211 -0.81 -6.91 -19.07
C ARG A 211 -0.43 -5.47 -19.41
N TYR A 212 -0.31 -4.58 -18.43
CA TYR A 212 0.12 -3.20 -18.67
C TYR A 212 1.55 -3.13 -19.21
N PHE A 213 2.45 -3.97 -18.68
CA PHE A 213 3.81 -4.05 -19.18
C PHE A 213 3.84 -4.50 -20.65
N PHE A 214 3.04 -5.46 -21.08
CA PHE A 214 3.06 -5.89 -22.49
C PHE A 214 2.24 -4.99 -23.43
N ARG A 215 1.10 -4.44 -23.00
CA ARG A 215 0.20 -3.61 -23.86
C ARG A 215 0.71 -2.22 -24.20
N ALA A 216 1.71 -1.71 -23.49
CA ALA A 216 2.24 -0.39 -23.79
C ALA A 216 2.89 -0.28 -25.19
N LYS A 217 3.13 -1.39 -25.90
CA LYS A 217 3.51 -1.34 -27.33
C LYS A 217 2.32 -1.14 -28.27
N ASP A 218 1.18 -1.79 -28.01
CA ASP A 218 0.07 -1.88 -28.97
C ASP A 218 -0.81 -0.62 -29.04
N LEU A 219 -0.67 0.30 -28.08
CA LEU A 219 -1.38 1.59 -28.06
C LEU A 219 -0.76 2.64 -29.00
N PHE A 220 0.38 2.35 -29.62
CA PHE A 220 1.14 3.31 -30.44
C PHE A 220 1.36 2.87 -31.90
N ASP A 221 0.82 1.72 -32.32
CA ASP A 221 0.86 1.25 -33.71
C ASP A 221 -0.44 1.58 -34.50
N THR A 222 -1.23 2.55 -34.02
CA THR A 222 -2.40 3.13 -34.72
C THR A 222 -2.35 4.64 -34.69
#